data_AF-A0A2D5RYC7-F1
#
_entry.id   AF-A0A2D5RYC7-F1
#
_cell.length_a   1.000
_cell.length_b   1.000
_cell.length_c   1.000
_cell.angle_alpha   90.00
_cell.angle_beta   90.00
_cell.angle_gamma   90.00
#
_symmetry.space_group_name_H-M   'P 1'
#
loop_
_entity.id
_entity.type
_entity.pdbx_description
1 polymer ?
#
loop_
_entity_poly.entity_id
_entity_poly.type
_entity_poly.pdbx_seq_one_letter_code
_entity_poly.pdbx_strand_id
1 'polypeptide(L)'
;MQIRLVVLSVSLLGALISCTAFGTGQGNAKDNARVPLDRLQALSNGQPVTPLPPSFSAQATKGIANDQLAMYLAGVIDSGEGQSWCVAASGLPPHEVNQQLLAELQRDLQQQKVAANANSAVQLASKLKVLFPCK
;
A
#
# COMPACT_ATOMS: atom_id res chain seq x y z
N MET A 1 -23.75 -58.77 44.50
CA MET A 1 -23.54 -57.79 45.58
C MET A 1 -22.43 -56.84 45.13
N GLN A 2 -22.82 -55.61 44.77
CA GLN A 2 -22.06 -54.36 44.70
C GLN A 2 -20.63 -54.38 44.07
N ILE A 3 -20.55 -54.07 42.78
CA ILE A 3 -19.35 -53.45 42.17
C ILE A 3 -19.56 -51.94 42.29
N ARG A 4 -18.70 -51.23 43.02
CA ARG A 4 -18.78 -49.76 43.14
C ARG A 4 -17.50 -49.08 42.65
N LEU A 5 -17.75 -48.31 41.59
CA LEU A 5 -17.24 -46.97 41.26
C LEU A 5 -15.73 -46.74 41.23
N VAL A 6 -15.24 -46.63 40.00
CA VAL A 6 -14.02 -45.90 39.62
C VAL A 6 -14.25 -44.39 39.86
N VAL A 7 -13.36 -43.79 40.64
CA VAL A 7 -13.32 -42.37 40.97
C VAL A 7 -12.78 -41.59 39.77
N LEU A 8 -13.64 -40.81 39.11
CA LEU A 8 -13.29 -39.80 38.11
C LEU A 8 -13.28 -38.43 38.78
N SER A 9 -12.14 -38.06 39.37
CA SER A 9 -11.90 -36.71 39.85
C SER A 9 -11.43 -35.84 38.67
N VAL A 10 -12.37 -35.16 38.03
CA VAL A 10 -12.09 -34.17 36.99
C VAL A 10 -11.49 -32.93 37.65
N SER A 11 -10.22 -32.67 37.37
CA SER A 11 -9.52 -31.46 37.82
C SER A 11 -10.16 -30.21 37.21
N LEU A 12 -10.82 -29.43 38.07
CA LEU A 12 -11.39 -28.13 37.76
C LEU A 12 -10.25 -27.09 37.69
N LEU A 13 -9.62 -26.92 36.52
CA LEU A 13 -8.67 -25.84 36.29
C LEU A 13 -9.43 -24.56 35.88
N GLY A 14 -9.13 -23.50 36.63
CA GLY A 14 -9.85 -22.23 36.64
C GLY A 14 -9.92 -21.51 35.29
N ALA A 15 -11.12 -21.02 34.99
CA ALA A 15 -11.33 -19.99 33.99
C ALA A 15 -10.84 -18.64 34.55
N LEU A 16 -9.55 -18.36 34.36
CA LEU A 16 -9.03 -17.01 34.47
C LEU A 16 -9.51 -16.20 33.27
N ILE A 17 -10.17 -15.10 33.59
CA ILE A 17 -10.58 -14.02 32.69
C ILE A 17 -9.34 -13.50 31.97
N SER A 18 -9.30 -13.61 30.64
CA SER A 18 -8.35 -12.89 29.80
C SER A 18 -9.12 -12.17 28.70
N CYS A 19 -9.33 -10.89 28.92
CA CYS A 19 -9.59 -9.92 27.85
C CYS A 19 -8.40 -9.97 26.87
N THR A 20 -8.59 -10.54 25.69
CA THR A 20 -7.71 -10.29 24.54
C THR A 20 -8.36 -9.26 23.63
N ALA A 21 -8.46 -8.04 24.15
CA ALA A 21 -8.36 -6.87 23.28
C ALA A 21 -6.88 -6.63 23.01
N PHE A 22 -6.57 -6.19 21.79
CA PHE A 22 -5.26 -5.88 21.22
C PHE A 22 -4.45 -7.04 20.63
N GLY A 23 -4.36 -7.01 19.30
CA GLY A 23 -3.04 -6.99 18.69
C GLY A 23 -2.54 -8.29 18.08
N THR A 24 -3.27 -8.84 17.11
CA THR A 24 -2.62 -9.58 16.03
C THR A 24 -2.68 -8.79 14.73
N GLY A 25 -2.17 -7.56 14.81
CA GLY A 25 -1.37 -6.99 13.73
C GLY A 25 -0.08 -7.79 13.58
N GLN A 26 -0.21 -9.08 13.31
CA GLN A 26 0.88 -9.99 12.94
C GLN A 26 0.94 -10.04 11.41
N GLY A 27 0.85 -8.88 10.79
CA GLY A 27 1.29 -8.68 9.41
C GLY A 27 2.80 -8.55 9.48
N ASN A 28 3.50 -9.40 8.74
CA ASN A 28 4.95 -9.39 8.59
C ASN A 28 5.55 -7.96 8.59
N ALA A 29 6.05 -7.52 9.74
CA ALA A 29 6.84 -6.29 9.87
C ALA A 29 8.27 -6.47 9.26
N LYS A 30 8.36 -7.22 8.15
CA LYS A 30 9.54 -7.37 7.30
C LYS A 30 9.32 -6.76 5.89
N ASP A 31 8.12 -6.29 5.56
CA ASP A 31 7.77 -5.74 4.23
C ASP A 31 7.49 -4.22 4.21
N ASN A 32 7.92 -3.49 5.24
CA ASN A 32 7.51 -2.10 5.49
C ASN A 32 8.10 -1.02 4.54
N ALA A 33 8.86 -1.39 3.51
CA ALA A 33 9.49 -0.43 2.59
C ALA A 33 8.91 -0.44 1.17
N ARG A 34 7.95 -1.32 0.87
CA ARG A 34 7.43 -1.49 -0.50
C ARG A 34 5.96 -1.14 -0.55
N VAL A 35 5.63 -0.11 -1.34
CA VAL A 35 4.25 0.16 -1.73
C VAL A 35 3.94 -0.75 -2.94
N PRO A 36 2.99 -1.68 -2.84
CA PRO A 36 2.59 -2.49 -4.00
C PRO A 36 1.75 -1.68 -4.99
N LEU A 37 1.67 -2.15 -6.24
CA LEU A 37 0.94 -1.45 -7.31
C LEU A 37 -0.56 -1.33 -7.06
N ASP A 38 -1.20 -2.36 -6.54
CA ASP A 38 -2.62 -2.35 -6.16
C ASP A 38 -2.94 -1.24 -5.14
N ARG A 39 -2.04 -0.98 -4.19
CA ARG A 39 -2.14 0.12 -3.23
C ARG A 39 -2.04 1.48 -3.92
N LEU A 40 -1.16 1.62 -4.91
CA LEU A 40 -1.06 2.85 -5.70
C LEU A 40 -2.31 3.06 -6.58
N GLN A 41 -2.88 1.98 -7.13
CA GLN A 41 -4.14 2.02 -7.87
C GLN A 41 -5.31 2.43 -6.96
N ALA A 42 -5.39 1.90 -5.75
CA ALA A 42 -6.41 2.30 -4.77
C ALA A 42 -6.36 3.81 -4.51
N LEU A 43 -5.15 4.36 -4.31
CA LEU A 43 -4.95 5.81 -4.16
C LEU A 43 -5.43 6.59 -5.39
N SER A 44 -5.09 6.15 -6.61
CA SER A 44 -5.56 6.79 -7.84
C SER A 44 -7.08 6.74 -8.04
N ASN A 45 -7.74 5.77 -7.42
CA ASN A 45 -9.20 5.62 -7.41
C ASN A 45 -9.86 6.41 -6.26
N GLY A 46 -9.10 7.21 -5.50
CA GLY A 46 -9.61 7.99 -4.39
C GLY A 46 -9.83 7.19 -3.10
N GLN A 47 -9.24 6.00 -2.99
CA GLN A 47 -9.32 5.15 -1.80
C GLN A 47 -8.02 5.31 -0.98
N PRO A 48 -8.07 5.92 0.22
CA PRO A 48 -6.89 6.08 1.05
C PRO A 48 -6.43 4.72 1.56
N VAL A 49 -5.13 4.56 1.78
CA VAL A 49 -4.63 3.25 2.24
C VAL A 49 -4.78 3.02 3.74
N THR A 50 -5.04 4.09 4.48
CA THR A 50 -5.48 3.97 5.87
C THR A 50 -6.98 4.23 5.88
N PRO A 51 -7.79 3.25 6.34
CA PRO A 51 -9.21 3.48 6.53
C PRO A 51 -9.42 4.73 7.40
N LEU A 52 -10.16 5.69 6.86
CA LEU A 52 -10.48 6.90 7.59
C LEU A 52 -11.74 6.68 8.44
N PRO A 53 -11.87 7.39 9.58
CA PRO A 53 -13.09 7.35 10.37
C PRO A 53 -14.32 7.71 9.52
N PRO A 54 -15.49 7.11 9.79
CA PRO A 54 -16.72 7.36 9.01
C PRO A 54 -17.23 8.80 9.12
N SER A 55 -16.69 9.61 10.03
CA SER A 55 -16.95 11.05 10.12
C SER A 55 -16.34 11.85 8.98
N PHE A 56 -15.39 11.30 8.22
CA PHE A 56 -14.85 11.95 7.03
C PHE A 56 -15.83 11.81 5.86
N SER A 57 -16.10 12.93 5.18
CA SER A 57 -16.91 12.90 3.96
C SER A 57 -16.19 12.14 2.85
N ALA A 58 -16.95 11.60 1.89
CA ALA A 58 -16.38 10.94 0.71
C ALA A 58 -15.40 11.86 -0.05
N GLN A 59 -15.68 13.16 -0.10
CA GLN A 59 -14.81 14.15 -0.72
C GLN A 59 -13.50 14.34 0.06
N ALA A 60 -13.55 14.40 1.39
CA ALA A 60 -12.35 14.49 2.23
C ALA A 60 -11.49 13.23 2.08
N THR A 61 -12.12 12.06 2.07
CA THR A 61 -11.48 10.76 1.83
C THR A 61 -10.76 10.72 0.49
N LYS A 62 -11.41 11.17 -0.58
CA LYS A 62 -10.79 11.28 -1.92
C LYS A 62 -9.64 12.28 -1.95
N GLY A 63 -9.79 13.43 -1.27
CA GLY A 63 -8.73 14.44 -1.15
C GLY A 63 -7.47 13.85 -0.52
N ILE A 64 -7.62 13.18 0.62
CA ILE A 64 -6.50 12.54 1.33
C ILE A 64 -5.82 11.47 0.45
N ALA A 65 -6.59 10.66 -0.27
CA ALA A 65 -6.02 9.66 -1.19
C ALA A 65 -5.21 10.31 -2.32
N ASN A 66 -5.71 11.40 -2.91
CA ASN A 66 -5.00 12.15 -3.94
C ASN A 66 -3.72 12.80 -3.41
N ASP A 67 -3.75 13.36 -2.20
CA ASP A 67 -2.57 13.96 -1.57
C ASP A 67 -1.50 12.90 -1.29
N GLN A 68 -1.90 11.74 -0.75
CA GLN A 68 -1.01 10.60 -0.54
C GLN A 68 -0.38 10.12 -1.85
N LEU A 69 -1.17 10.06 -2.93
CA LEU A 69 -0.67 9.72 -4.26
C LEU A 69 0.36 10.73 -4.75
N ALA A 70 0.04 12.03 -4.68
CA ALA A 70 0.91 13.10 -5.13
C ALA A 70 2.24 13.11 -4.37
N MET A 71 2.19 12.98 -3.04
CA MET A 71 3.39 12.89 -2.20
C MET A 71 4.25 11.67 -2.54
N TYR A 72 3.61 10.52 -2.79
CA TYR A 72 4.32 9.30 -3.17
C TYR A 72 5.03 9.46 -4.53
N LEU A 73 4.31 9.97 -5.54
CA LEU A 73 4.87 10.20 -6.87
C LEU A 73 6.03 11.21 -6.84
N ALA A 74 5.87 12.31 -6.08
CA ALA A 74 6.93 13.29 -5.88
C ALA A 74 8.18 12.65 -5.26
N GLY A 75 8.02 11.87 -4.19
CA GLY A 75 9.15 11.19 -3.56
C GLY A 75 9.87 10.20 -4.49
N VAL A 76 9.12 9.50 -5.36
CA VAL A 76 9.74 8.64 -6.38
C VAL A 76 10.48 9.47 -7.43
N ILE A 77 9.89 10.54 -7.95
CA ILE A 77 10.53 11.45 -8.92
C ILE A 77 11.81 12.04 -8.34
N ASP A 78 11.76 12.59 -7.13
CA ASP A 78 12.90 13.24 -6.50
C ASP A 78 14.06 12.26 -6.22
N SER A 79 13.77 10.97 -6.05
CA SER A 79 14.77 9.96 -5.70
C SER A 79 15.86 9.72 -6.77
N GLY A 80 15.66 10.18 -8.00
CA GLY A 80 16.61 10.00 -9.11
C GLY A 80 16.64 11.15 -10.09
N GLU A 81 16.01 12.28 -9.76
CA GLU A 81 16.04 13.49 -10.58
C GLU A 81 17.47 14.01 -10.76
N GLY A 82 17.81 14.39 -11.99
CA GLY A 82 19.14 14.89 -12.35
C GLY A 82 20.23 13.82 -12.44
N GLN A 83 19.92 12.55 -12.18
CA GLN A 83 20.88 11.44 -12.27
C GLN A 83 20.36 10.30 -13.16
N SER A 84 19.21 9.75 -12.81
CA SER A 84 18.59 8.61 -13.52
C SER A 84 17.52 9.04 -14.51
N TRP A 85 16.88 10.18 -14.26
CA TRP A 85 15.90 10.84 -15.13
C TRP A 85 15.93 12.35 -14.87
N CYS A 86 15.40 13.12 -15.79
CA CYS A 86 15.44 14.58 -15.78
C CYS A 86 14.06 15.16 -16.10
N VAL A 87 13.12 15.01 -15.17
CA VAL A 87 11.73 15.49 -15.31
C VAL A 87 11.69 17.01 -15.43
N ALA A 88 12.51 17.74 -14.67
CA ALA A 88 12.54 19.20 -14.71
C ALA A 88 12.91 19.72 -16.12
N ALA A 89 13.76 18.99 -16.86
CA ALA A 89 14.14 19.34 -18.22
C ALA A 89 13.01 19.17 -19.24
N SER A 90 11.93 18.46 -18.89
CA SER A 90 10.74 18.33 -19.76
C SER A 90 9.89 19.60 -19.84
N GLY A 91 10.00 20.49 -18.85
CA GLY A 91 9.16 21.68 -18.74
C GLY A 91 7.68 21.39 -18.44
N LEU A 92 7.30 20.13 -18.20
CA LEU A 92 5.94 19.75 -17.89
C LEU A 92 5.58 20.11 -16.44
N PRO A 93 4.33 20.54 -16.18
CA PRO A 93 3.87 20.74 -14.82
C PRO A 93 3.72 19.38 -14.09
N PRO A 94 3.91 19.33 -12.76
CA PRO A 94 3.91 18.07 -12.00
C PRO A 94 2.66 17.19 -12.19
N HIS A 95 1.49 17.81 -12.38
CA HIS A 95 0.24 17.06 -12.58
C HIS A 95 0.22 16.30 -13.92
N GLU A 96 0.81 16.86 -14.99
CA GLU A 96 0.92 16.17 -16.28
C GLU A 96 1.92 15.01 -16.20
N VAL A 97 3.05 15.21 -15.53
CA VAL A 97 4.04 14.14 -15.27
C VAL A 97 3.37 12.99 -14.51
N ASN A 98 2.63 13.29 -13.45
CA ASN A 98 1.91 12.30 -12.66
C ASN A 98 0.88 11.54 -13.50
N GLN A 99 0.11 12.24 -14.36
CA GLN A 99 -0.85 11.62 -15.26
C GLN A 99 -0.17 10.66 -16.26
N GLN A 100 0.95 11.06 -16.87
CA GLN A 100 1.68 10.21 -17.80
C GLN A 100 2.21 8.94 -17.13
N LEU A 101 2.81 9.08 -15.94
CA LEU A 101 3.33 7.95 -15.18
C LEU A 101 2.23 6.95 -14.81
N LEU A 102 1.10 7.44 -14.31
CA LEU A 102 -0.03 6.59 -13.94
C LEU A 102 -0.65 5.91 -15.16
N ALA A 103 -0.74 6.61 -16.30
CA ALA A 103 -1.24 6.03 -17.54
C ALA A 103 -0.36 4.89 -18.06
N GLU A 104 0.96 5.05 -18.06
CA GLU A 104 1.89 3.99 -18.45
C GLU A 104 1.83 2.78 -17.51
N LEU A 105 1.70 3.04 -16.21
CA LEU A 105 1.62 1.99 -15.20
C LEU A 105 0.31 1.19 -15.30
N GLN A 106 -0.80 1.90 -15.54
CA GLN A 106 -2.10 1.28 -15.77
C GLN A 106 -2.10 0.44 -17.04
N ARG A 107 -1.42 0.89 -18.11
CA ARG A 107 -1.26 0.13 -19.34
C ARG A 107 -0.49 -1.18 -19.10
N ASP A 108 0.61 -1.13 -18.36
CA ASP A 108 1.39 -2.33 -18.04
C ASP A 108 0.57 -3.35 -17.24
N LEU A 109 -0.24 -2.88 -16.29
CA LEU A 109 -1.14 -3.73 -15.49
C LEU A 109 -2.21 -4.38 -16.36
N GLN A 110 -2.85 -3.62 -17.26
CA GLN A 110 -3.84 -4.15 -18.20
C GLN A 110 -3.24 -5.18 -19.17
N GLN A 111 -1.99 -4.99 -19.56
CA GLN A 111 -1.25 -5.91 -20.42
C GLN A 111 -0.61 -7.08 -19.64
N GLN A 112 -0.84 -7.18 -18.33
CA GLN A 112 -0.25 -8.20 -17.45
C GLN A 112 1.29 -8.27 -17.51
N LYS A 113 1.93 -7.16 -17.87
CA LYS A 113 3.41 -7.04 -17.93
C LYS A 113 4.02 -6.96 -16.54
N VAL A 114 3.23 -6.54 -15.55
CA VAL A 114 3.62 -6.38 -14.16
C VAL A 114 2.53 -6.97 -13.26
N ALA A 115 2.94 -7.60 -12.16
CA ALA A 115 2.01 -8.12 -11.18
C ALA A 115 1.44 -7.00 -10.31
N ALA A 116 0.19 -7.11 -9.87
CA ALA A 116 -0.48 -6.12 -9.02
C ALA A 116 0.22 -5.90 -7.66
N ASN A 117 0.96 -6.90 -7.17
CA ASN A 117 1.75 -6.80 -5.94
C ASN A 117 3.20 -6.32 -6.16
N ALA A 118 3.58 -5.95 -7.39
CA ALA A 118 4.94 -5.48 -7.67
C ALA A 118 5.22 -4.16 -6.96
N ASN A 119 6.50 -3.92 -6.63
CA ASN A 119 6.94 -2.67 -5.98
C ASN A 119 6.72 -1.49 -6.93
N SER A 120 5.78 -0.61 -6.59
CA SER A 120 5.36 0.49 -7.46
C SER A 120 6.46 1.52 -7.70
N ALA A 121 7.34 1.78 -6.73
CA ALA A 121 8.50 2.68 -6.92
C ALA A 121 9.44 2.18 -8.02
N VAL A 122 9.70 0.87 -8.08
CA VAL A 122 10.57 0.28 -9.11
C VAL A 122 9.94 0.39 -10.48
N GLN A 123 8.63 0.16 -10.57
CA GLN A 123 7.90 0.26 -11.84
C GLN A 123 7.83 1.72 -12.33
N LEU A 124 7.54 2.66 -11.43
CA LEU A 124 7.57 4.09 -11.72
C LEU A 124 8.97 4.56 -12.15
N ALA A 125 10.02 4.15 -11.44
CA ALA A 125 11.41 4.46 -11.81
C ALA A 125 11.78 3.92 -13.20
N SER A 126 11.30 2.73 -13.57
CA SER A 126 11.46 2.18 -14.91
C SER A 126 10.80 3.07 -15.97
N LYS A 127 9.59 3.58 -15.69
CA LYS A 127 8.90 4.52 -16.60
C LYS A 127 9.58 5.88 -16.68
N LEU A 128 10.03 6.43 -15.56
CA LEU A 128 10.73 7.70 -15.51
C LEU A 128 11.98 7.71 -16.40
N LYS A 129 12.77 6.63 -16.39
CA LYS A 129 13.95 6.48 -17.26
C LYS A 129 13.62 6.51 -18.75
N VAL A 130 12.47 5.97 -19.14
CA VAL A 130 12.04 5.90 -20.55
C VAL A 130 11.41 7.22 -20.98
N LEU A 131 10.56 7.81 -20.14
CA LEU A 131 9.79 9.02 -20.46
C LEU A 131 10.63 10.30 -20.35
N PHE A 132 11.56 10.34 -19.39
CA PHE A 132 12.33 11.55 -19.05
C PHE A 132 13.83 11.25 -18.97
N PRO A 133 14.47 10.74 -20.04
CA PRO A 133 15.91 10.47 -20.01
C PRO A 133 16.71 11.76 -19.82
N CYS A 134 17.77 11.70 -19.01
CA CYS A 134 18.76 12.77 -18.96
C CYS A 134 19.56 12.82 -20.27
N LYS A 135 19.91 14.03 -20.72
CA LYS A 135 20.73 14.27 -21.92
C LYS A 135 22.20 14.37 -21.57
#